data_AF-W6D4F0-F1
#
_entry.id   AF-W6D4F0-F1
#
_cell.length_a   1.000
_cell.length_b   1.000
_cell.length_c   1.000
_cell.angle_alpha   90.00
_cell.angle_beta   90.00
_cell.angle_gamma   90.00
#
_symmetry.space_group_name_H-M   'P 1'
#
loop_
_entity.id
_entity.type
_entity.pdbx_description
1 polymer ?
#
loop_
_entity_poly.entity_id
_entity_poly.type
_entity_poly.pdbx_seq_one_letter_code
_entity_poly.pdbx_strand_id
1 'polypeptide(L)'
;NYTMRKSRSYRLRSRTSTSKSHVDVSKPDLTAALRDVRQQYESVAAKNLQEAEEWYKSKFADLSEAANRNNDALRQAKQESNEYRRQVQSLTCEVDALKGTNESLERQMREVEENFAVEAANYQDTIGRLQDEIQNMKEEMARHLREYQDLLNVKMALDIEIATYRKLLEGEESRIALPLPNFSSLNLRETNLDSLPLVDTHSKRTLLIKTVETRDGQVINETSQHHDDLE
;
A
#
# COMPACT_ATOMS: atom_id res chain seq x y z
N ASN A 1 -137.24 37.41 37.34
CA ASN A 1 -137.17 36.88 35.96
C ASN A 1 -136.96 35.37 36.05
N TYR A 2 -138.00 34.52 36.15
CA TYR A 2 -139.00 34.28 35.07
C TYR A 2 -138.25 34.33 33.72
N THR A 3 -138.09 33.26 32.92
CA THR A 3 -139.09 32.25 32.59
C THR A 3 -138.43 31.18 31.72
N MET A 4 -138.66 29.92 32.08
CA MET A 4 -138.97 28.80 31.20
C MET A 4 -138.33 28.73 29.80
N ARG A 5 -137.62 27.63 29.57
CA ARG A 5 -138.19 26.61 28.68
C ARG A 5 -138.29 25.27 29.39
N LYS A 6 -139.55 24.95 29.67
CA LYS A 6 -140.06 23.76 30.32
C LYS A 6 -139.55 22.48 29.67
N SER A 7 -139.09 21.57 30.53
CA SER A 7 -139.56 20.19 30.65
C SER A 7 -140.50 19.69 29.55
N ARG A 8 -140.00 18.75 28.74
CA ARG A 8 -140.83 17.74 28.09
C ARG A 8 -140.60 16.41 28.83
N SER A 9 -141.50 16.20 29.77
CA SER A 9 -141.70 15.00 30.56
C SER A 9 -142.21 13.82 29.69
N TYR A 10 -142.17 12.62 30.28
CA TYR A 10 -142.93 11.39 29.99
C TYR A 10 -142.22 10.23 29.24
N ARG A 11 -141.50 9.43 30.05
CA ARG A 11 -141.60 7.96 30.28
C ARG A 11 -142.38 7.07 29.28
N LEU A 12 -141.85 5.85 29.09
CA LEU A 12 -142.35 4.56 28.53
C LEU A 12 -141.71 4.17 27.17
N ARG A 13 -141.37 2.91 26.82
CA ARG A 13 -141.27 1.57 27.44
C ARG A 13 -140.79 0.59 26.34
N SER A 14 -140.15 -0.53 26.73
CA SER A 14 -140.07 -1.88 26.07
C SER A 14 -138.68 -2.26 25.48
N ARG A 15 -137.97 -3.26 26.05
CA ARG A 15 -137.86 -4.71 25.65
C ARG A 15 -137.04 -4.87 24.35
N THR A 16 -136.04 -5.74 24.15
CA THR A 16 -135.61 -7.02 24.74
C THR A 16 -134.30 -7.48 24.06
N SER A 17 -133.41 -8.15 24.82
CA SER A 17 -132.63 -9.36 24.47
C SER A 17 -131.43 -9.35 23.49
N THR A 18 -130.41 -10.13 23.89
CA THR A 18 -129.24 -10.72 23.17
C THR A 18 -128.11 -9.73 22.81
N SER A 19 -126.83 -9.94 23.12
CA SER A 19 -125.99 -11.11 22.86
C SER A 19 -124.66 -11.06 23.64
N LYS A 20 -124.06 -12.23 23.86
CA LYS A 20 -122.79 -12.51 24.55
C LYS A 20 -121.58 -11.74 23.99
N SER A 21 -120.83 -11.08 24.87
CA SER A 21 -119.35 -11.13 24.92
C SER A 21 -118.86 -10.27 26.09
N HIS A 22 -118.97 -10.77 27.32
CA HIS A 22 -118.18 -10.19 28.41
C HIS A 22 -116.89 -10.99 28.48
N VAL A 23 -115.86 -10.42 27.86
CA VAL A 23 -114.46 -10.81 28.04
C VAL A 23 -114.19 -10.79 29.54
N ASP A 24 -113.80 -11.95 30.06
CA ASP A 24 -113.33 -12.11 31.43
C ASP A 24 -112.04 -11.28 31.57
N VAL A 25 -112.18 -10.02 31.99
CA VAL A 25 -111.02 -9.17 32.30
C VAL A 25 -110.51 -9.61 33.66
N SER A 26 -109.78 -10.72 33.65
CA SER A 26 -108.89 -11.11 34.74
C SER A 26 -108.01 -9.90 35.08
N LYS A 27 -107.96 -9.55 36.38
CA LYS A 27 -107.08 -8.49 36.90
C LYS A 27 -105.66 -8.71 36.36
N PRO A 28 -104.95 -7.65 35.91
CA PRO A 28 -103.57 -7.80 35.45
C PRO A 28 -102.72 -8.36 36.60
N ASP A 29 -102.12 -9.53 36.41
CA ASP A 29 -101.26 -10.18 37.40
C ASP A 29 -99.92 -9.45 37.47
N LEU A 30 -99.91 -8.37 38.25
CA LEU A 30 -98.76 -7.52 38.51
C LEU A 30 -97.55 -8.32 39.05
N THR A 31 -97.81 -9.44 39.72
CA THR A 31 -96.79 -10.33 40.27
C THR A 31 -96.02 -11.05 39.16
N ALA A 32 -96.71 -11.49 38.11
CA ALA A 32 -96.09 -12.08 36.93
C ALA A 32 -95.25 -11.06 36.16
N ALA A 33 -95.77 -9.85 35.95
CA ALA A 33 -95.04 -8.78 35.27
C ALA A 33 -93.76 -8.36 36.03
N LEU A 34 -93.82 -8.25 37.36
CA LEU A 34 -92.63 -7.96 38.19
C LEU A 34 -91.61 -9.10 38.16
N ARG A 35 -92.05 -10.36 38.07
CA ARG A 35 -91.17 -11.53 37.94
C ARG A 35 -90.45 -11.54 36.58
N ASP A 36 -91.16 -11.21 35.50
CA ASP A 36 -90.56 -11.10 34.17
C ASP A 36 -89.55 -9.95 34.09
N VAL A 37 -89.87 -8.78 34.66
CA VAL A 37 -88.93 -7.65 34.74
C VAL A 37 -87.68 -8.05 35.51
N ARG A 38 -87.82 -8.76 36.64
CA ARG A 38 -86.68 -9.27 37.41
C ARG A 38 -85.85 -10.25 36.59
N GLN A 39 -86.48 -11.20 35.90
CA GLN A 39 -85.78 -12.20 35.10
C GLN A 39 -85.04 -11.57 33.91
N GLN A 40 -85.61 -10.55 33.28
CA GLN A 40 -84.90 -9.77 32.25
C GLN A 40 -83.71 -9.01 32.85
N TYR A 41 -83.87 -8.39 34.01
CA TYR A 41 -82.76 -7.71 34.69
C TYR A 41 -81.63 -8.65 35.06
N GLU A 42 -81.94 -9.82 35.62
CA GLU A 42 -80.96 -10.85 35.96
C GLU A 42 -80.26 -11.37 34.69
N SER A 43 -80.98 -11.56 33.57
CA SER A 43 -80.38 -11.95 32.30
C SER A 43 -79.44 -10.88 31.73
N VAL A 44 -79.84 -9.60 31.79
CA VAL A 44 -79.01 -8.48 31.31
C VAL A 44 -77.77 -8.32 32.21
N ALA A 45 -77.92 -8.43 33.52
CA ALA A 45 -76.80 -8.37 34.45
C ALA A 45 -75.80 -9.52 34.24
N ALA A 46 -76.31 -10.74 34.03
CA ALA A 46 -75.48 -11.90 33.72
C ALA A 46 -74.72 -11.75 32.39
N LYS A 47 -75.40 -11.25 31.34
CA LYS A 47 -74.75 -10.95 30.05
C LYS A 47 -73.68 -9.87 30.19
N ASN A 48 -73.98 -8.77 30.89
CA ASN A 48 -73.03 -7.68 31.10
C ASN A 48 -71.78 -8.16 31.86
N LEU A 49 -71.96 -9.01 32.89
CA LEU A 49 -70.84 -9.61 33.61
C LEU A 49 -69.99 -10.50 32.70
N GLN A 50 -70.61 -11.35 31.89
CA GLN A 50 -69.90 -12.20 30.94
C GLN A 50 -69.12 -11.37 29.90
N GLU A 51 -69.77 -10.36 29.30
CA GLU A 51 -69.14 -9.46 28.33
C GLU A 51 -67.96 -8.70 28.96
N ALA A 52 -68.09 -8.24 30.21
CA ALA A 52 -67.00 -7.61 30.93
C ALA A 52 -65.84 -8.59 31.19
N GLU A 53 -66.11 -9.81 31.63
CA GLU A 53 -65.09 -10.85 31.84
C GLU A 53 -64.34 -11.19 30.54
N GLU A 54 -65.06 -11.38 29.44
CA GLU A 54 -64.48 -11.66 28.12
C GLU A 54 -63.63 -10.47 27.65
N TRP A 55 -64.12 -9.24 27.82
CA TRP A 55 -63.37 -8.03 27.49
C TRP A 55 -62.09 -7.91 28.31
N TYR A 56 -62.15 -8.15 29.63
CA TYR A 56 -60.97 -8.14 30.50
C TYR A 56 -59.98 -9.24 30.13
N LYS A 57 -60.44 -10.46 29.86
CA LYS A 57 -59.60 -11.58 29.40
C LYS A 57 -58.89 -11.23 28.10
N SER A 58 -59.60 -10.68 27.12
CA SER A 58 -59.01 -10.24 25.85
C SER A 58 -57.96 -9.16 26.08
N LYS A 59 -58.27 -8.13 26.89
CA LYS A 59 -57.32 -7.05 27.17
C LYS A 59 -56.08 -7.52 27.92
N PHE A 60 -56.25 -8.45 28.85
CA PHE A 60 -55.13 -9.05 29.55
C PHE A 60 -54.25 -9.87 28.60
N ALA A 61 -54.86 -10.65 27.71
CA ALA A 61 -54.13 -11.41 26.69
C ALA A 61 -53.34 -10.48 25.76
N ASP A 62 -53.96 -9.42 25.24
CA ASP A 62 -53.31 -8.42 24.37
C ASP A 62 -52.09 -7.77 25.07
N LEU A 63 -52.26 -7.35 26.32
CA LEU A 63 -51.18 -6.73 27.10
C LEU A 63 -50.05 -7.73 27.41
N SER A 64 -50.39 -8.97 27.77
CA SER A 64 -49.40 -10.01 28.01
C SER A 64 -48.60 -10.34 26.75
N GLU A 65 -49.27 -10.41 25.60
CA GLU A 65 -48.62 -10.67 24.33
C GLU A 65 -47.72 -9.51 23.90
N ALA A 66 -48.17 -8.26 24.08
CA ALA A 66 -47.36 -7.07 23.84
C ALA A 66 -46.12 -7.01 24.76
N ALA A 67 -46.28 -7.37 26.04
CA ALA A 67 -45.17 -7.44 26.99
C ALA A 67 -44.13 -8.50 26.60
N ASN A 68 -44.60 -9.67 26.14
CA ASN A 68 -43.73 -10.75 25.64
C ASN A 68 -42.95 -10.30 24.40
N ARG A 69 -43.62 -9.72 23.39
CA ARG A 69 -42.96 -9.18 22.20
C ARG A 69 -41.91 -8.12 22.53
N ASN A 70 -42.21 -7.24 23.48
CA ASN A 70 -41.26 -6.21 23.93
C ASN A 70 -40.03 -6.85 24.61
N ASN A 71 -40.24 -7.86 25.46
CA ASN A 71 -39.15 -8.61 26.08
C ASN A 71 -38.24 -9.29 25.05
N ASP A 72 -38.83 -9.93 24.05
CA ASP A 72 -38.09 -10.59 22.98
C ASP A 72 -37.29 -9.58 22.14
N ALA A 73 -37.90 -8.44 21.78
CA ALA A 73 -37.22 -7.36 21.08
C ALA A 73 -36.06 -6.78 21.90
N LEU A 74 -36.25 -6.59 23.21
CA LEU A 74 -35.20 -6.12 24.12
C LEU A 74 -34.06 -7.14 24.23
N ARG A 75 -34.39 -8.44 24.29
CA ARG A 75 -33.40 -9.51 24.33
C ARG A 75 -32.58 -9.56 23.05
N GLN A 76 -33.24 -9.43 21.89
CA GLN A 76 -32.57 -9.39 20.59
C GLN A 76 -31.65 -8.16 20.47
N ALA A 77 -32.14 -6.97 20.81
CA ALA A 77 -31.33 -5.75 20.79
C ALA A 77 -30.10 -5.86 21.71
N LYS A 78 -30.25 -6.48 22.89
CA LYS A 78 -29.11 -6.75 23.79
C LYS A 78 -28.11 -7.74 23.20
N GLN A 79 -28.58 -8.76 22.50
CA GLN A 79 -27.70 -9.72 21.83
C GLN A 79 -26.91 -9.06 20.70
N GLU A 80 -27.58 -8.30 19.85
CA GLU A 80 -26.96 -7.54 18.76
C GLU A 80 -25.93 -6.53 19.31
N SER A 81 -26.27 -5.78 20.36
CA SER A 81 -25.33 -4.87 21.02
C SER A 81 -24.07 -5.58 21.54
N ASN A 82 -24.21 -6.77 22.10
CA ASN A 82 -23.06 -7.57 22.55
C ASN A 82 -22.22 -8.09 21.38
N GLU A 83 -22.85 -8.46 20.26
CA GLU A 83 -22.15 -8.90 19.06
C GLU A 83 -21.32 -7.76 18.47
N TYR A 84 -21.92 -6.57 18.31
CA TYR A 84 -21.18 -5.39 17.85
C TYR A 84 -20.04 -5.02 18.79
N ARG A 85 -20.25 -5.13 20.11
CA ARG A 85 -19.17 -4.90 21.09
C ARG A 85 -18.01 -5.89 20.90
N ARG A 86 -18.28 -7.16 20.65
CA ARG A 86 -17.25 -8.18 20.35
C ARG A 86 -16.54 -7.89 19.03
N GLN A 87 -17.28 -7.49 18.00
CA GLN A 87 -16.72 -7.15 16.70
C GLN A 87 -15.78 -5.94 16.79
N VAL A 88 -16.17 -4.89 17.52
CA VAL A 88 -15.31 -3.74 17.78
C VAL A 88 -14.04 -4.15 18.49
N GLN A 89 -14.12 -5.01 19.51
CA GLN A 89 -12.93 -5.52 20.21
C GLN A 89 -12.02 -6.31 19.28
N SER A 90 -12.58 -7.21 18.46
CA SER A 90 -11.83 -8.00 17.48
C SER A 90 -11.11 -7.11 16.46
N LEU A 91 -11.81 -6.15 15.87
CA LEU A 91 -11.23 -5.20 14.91
C LEU A 91 -10.17 -4.30 15.54
N THR A 92 -10.36 -3.91 16.81
CA THR A 92 -9.35 -3.12 17.53
C THR A 92 -8.06 -3.92 17.71
N CYS A 93 -8.17 -5.18 18.14
CA CYS A 93 -7.01 -6.07 18.25
C CYS A 93 -6.31 -6.30 16.91
N GLU A 94 -7.07 -6.47 15.83
CA GLU A 94 -6.53 -6.64 14.47
C GLU A 94 -5.78 -5.40 14.01
N VAL A 95 -6.34 -4.21 14.23
CA VAL A 95 -5.69 -2.93 13.94
C VAL A 95 -4.37 -2.79 14.72
N ASP A 96 -4.36 -3.12 16.00
CA ASP A 96 -3.14 -3.01 16.82
C ASP A 96 -2.09 -4.04 16.42
N ALA A 97 -2.50 -5.26 16.03
CA ALA A 97 -1.60 -6.26 15.46
C ALA A 97 -0.99 -5.77 14.14
N LEU A 98 -1.78 -5.21 13.23
CA LEU A 98 -1.32 -4.67 11.95
C LEU A 98 -0.41 -3.46 12.11
N LYS A 99 -0.67 -2.59 13.10
CA LYS A 99 0.27 -1.51 13.44
C LYS A 99 1.62 -2.07 13.90
N GLY A 100 1.61 -3.08 14.77
CA GLY A 100 2.83 -3.72 15.24
C GLY A 100 3.62 -4.40 14.12
N THR A 101 2.94 -5.05 13.17
CA THR A 101 3.62 -5.63 12.00
C THR A 101 4.20 -4.55 11.09
N ASN A 102 3.46 -3.46 10.85
CA ASN A 102 3.95 -2.36 10.04
C ASN A 102 5.19 -1.68 10.66
N GLU A 103 5.15 -1.37 11.96
CA GLU A 103 6.31 -0.81 12.67
C GLU A 103 7.54 -1.75 12.62
N SER A 104 7.33 -3.07 12.66
CA SER A 104 8.39 -4.06 12.51
C SER A 104 8.98 -4.04 11.10
N LEU A 105 8.15 -4.02 10.06
CA LEU A 105 8.59 -3.96 8.67
C LEU A 105 9.33 -2.66 8.36
N GLU A 106 8.83 -1.52 8.82
CA GLU A 106 9.51 -0.23 8.67
C GLU A 106 10.89 -0.22 9.34
N ARG A 107 11.02 -0.88 10.49
CA ARG A 107 12.32 -1.01 11.18
C ARG A 107 13.28 -1.88 10.40
N GLN A 108 12.82 -3.03 9.89
CA GLN A 108 13.63 -3.92 9.05
C GLN A 108 14.07 -3.22 7.77
N MET A 109 13.19 -2.44 7.14
CA MET A 109 13.51 -1.66 5.95
C MET A 109 14.62 -0.65 6.23
N ARG A 110 14.51 0.14 7.32
CA ARG A 110 15.56 1.09 7.72
C ARG A 110 16.89 0.41 8.02
N GLU A 111 16.87 -0.73 8.71
CA GLU A 111 18.09 -1.50 9.01
C GLU A 111 18.76 -1.99 7.73
N VAL A 112 17.99 -2.48 6.76
CA VAL A 112 18.51 -2.91 5.45
C VAL A 112 19.07 -1.72 4.67
N GLU A 113 18.37 -0.59 4.64
CA GLU A 113 18.86 0.65 4.00
C GLU A 113 20.17 1.15 4.62
N GLU A 114 20.29 1.14 5.95
CA GLU A 114 21.51 1.53 6.66
C GLU A 114 22.66 0.57 6.36
N ASN A 115 22.41 -0.74 6.40
CA ASN A 115 23.40 -1.76 6.06
C ASN A 115 23.92 -1.60 4.63
N PHE A 116 23.02 -1.37 3.67
CA PHE A 116 23.40 -1.12 2.27
C PHE A 116 24.18 0.19 2.11
N ALA A 117 23.81 1.25 2.82
CA ALA A 117 24.54 2.52 2.79
C ALA A 117 25.98 2.34 3.30
N VAL A 118 26.16 1.59 4.39
CA VAL A 118 27.49 1.25 4.92
C VAL A 118 28.29 0.40 3.94
N GLU A 119 27.67 -0.63 3.34
CA GLU A 119 28.34 -1.49 2.37
C GLU A 119 28.76 -0.71 1.11
N ALA A 120 27.91 0.18 0.61
CA ALA A 120 28.23 1.06 -0.51
C ALA A 120 29.39 2.01 -0.19
N ALA A 121 29.44 2.57 1.03
CA ALA A 121 30.55 3.40 1.48
C ALA A 121 31.86 2.59 1.52
N ASN A 122 31.83 1.37 2.06
CA ASN A 122 33.01 0.50 2.09
C ASN A 122 33.53 0.16 0.68
N TYR A 123 32.64 -0.06 -0.29
CA TYR A 123 33.04 -0.27 -1.68
C TYR A 123 33.65 0.99 -2.29
N GLN A 124 33.10 2.18 -2.02
CA GLN A 124 33.69 3.43 -2.48
C GLN A 124 35.07 3.67 -1.90
N ASP A 125 35.27 3.42 -0.61
CA ASP A 125 36.59 3.52 0.04
C ASP A 125 37.59 2.55 -0.59
N THR A 126 37.14 1.32 -0.90
CA THR A 126 37.97 0.33 -1.57
C THR A 126 38.36 0.76 -2.98
N ILE A 127 37.41 1.32 -3.74
CA ILE A 127 37.65 1.88 -5.08
C ILE A 127 38.67 3.02 -4.99
N GLY A 128 38.49 3.96 -4.05
CA GLY A 128 39.41 5.08 -3.85
C GLY A 128 40.83 4.60 -3.55
N ARG A 129 40.98 3.66 -2.60
CA ARG A 129 42.28 3.06 -2.27
C ARG A 129 42.95 2.42 -3.48
N LEU A 130 42.20 1.68 -4.30
CA LEU A 130 42.74 1.04 -5.51
C LEU A 130 43.11 2.07 -6.58
N GLN A 131 42.35 3.15 -6.72
CA GLN A 131 42.68 4.25 -7.64
C GLN A 131 43.99 4.93 -7.23
N ASP A 132 44.18 5.19 -5.94
CA ASP A 132 45.42 5.76 -5.40
C ASP A 132 46.62 4.82 -5.63
N GLU A 133 46.43 3.52 -5.41
CA GLU A 133 47.47 2.50 -5.65
C GLU A 133 47.87 2.45 -7.14
N ILE A 134 46.90 2.51 -8.06
CA ILE A 134 47.16 2.60 -9.50
C ILE A 134 47.93 3.88 -9.84
N GLN A 135 47.56 5.02 -9.26
CA GLN A 135 48.23 6.28 -9.51
C GLN A 135 49.69 6.25 -9.03
N ASN A 136 49.93 5.76 -7.82
CA ASN A 136 51.27 5.57 -7.27
C ASN A 136 52.14 4.67 -8.17
N MET A 137 51.60 3.53 -8.63
CA MET A 137 52.35 2.64 -9.53
C MET A 137 52.67 3.30 -10.88
N LYS A 138 51.77 4.13 -11.42
CA LYS A 138 52.04 4.88 -12.66
C LYS A 138 53.19 5.88 -12.47
N GLU A 139 53.22 6.57 -11.33
CA GLU A 139 54.28 7.51 -11.00
C GLU A 139 55.63 6.80 -10.80
N GLU A 140 55.63 5.65 -10.11
CA GLU A 140 56.82 4.81 -9.97
C GLU A 140 57.32 4.30 -11.33
N MET A 141 56.42 3.86 -12.20
CA MET A 141 56.78 3.42 -13.55
C MET A 141 57.39 4.56 -14.37
N ALA A 142 56.82 5.76 -14.30
CA ALA A 142 57.36 6.95 -14.96
C ALA A 142 58.74 7.36 -14.40
N ARG A 143 58.98 7.17 -13.11
CA ARG A 143 60.30 7.35 -12.49
C ARG A 143 61.31 6.34 -13.02
N HIS A 144 60.95 5.06 -13.04
CA HIS A 144 61.84 4.00 -13.57
C HIS A 144 62.17 4.17 -15.04
N LEU A 145 61.23 4.64 -15.86
CA LEU A 145 61.49 4.97 -17.27
C LEU A 145 62.55 6.08 -17.42
N ARG A 146 62.50 7.12 -16.58
CA ARG A 146 63.52 8.17 -16.55
C ARG A 146 64.89 7.64 -16.14
N GLU A 147 64.94 6.89 -15.03
CA GLU A 147 66.18 6.27 -14.54
C GLU A 147 66.81 5.33 -15.59
N TYR A 148 65.97 4.58 -16.30
CA TYR A 148 66.41 3.71 -17.39
C TYR A 148 67.01 4.51 -18.55
N GLN A 149 66.37 5.61 -18.96
CA GLN A 149 66.89 6.48 -20.03
C GLN A 149 68.22 7.13 -19.64
N ASP A 150 68.36 7.58 -18.39
CA ASP A 150 69.61 8.15 -17.88
C ASP A 150 70.74 7.12 -17.90
N LEU A 151 70.46 5.88 -17.46
CA LEU A 151 71.42 4.79 -17.51
C LEU A 151 71.80 4.41 -18.95
N LEU A 152 70.83 4.41 -19.87
CA LEU A 152 71.07 4.18 -21.28
C LEU A 152 72.00 5.24 -21.88
N ASN A 153 71.79 6.52 -21.53
CA ASN A 153 72.66 7.61 -21.97
C ASN A 153 74.10 7.40 -21.50
N VAL A 154 74.31 6.99 -20.24
CA VAL A 154 75.64 6.64 -19.72
C VAL A 154 76.26 5.47 -20.49
N LYS A 155 75.47 4.41 -20.77
CA LYS A 155 75.94 3.27 -21.55
C LYS A 155 76.40 3.68 -22.95
N MET A 156 75.65 4.56 -23.62
CA MET A 156 76.02 5.08 -24.94
C MET A 156 77.31 5.90 -24.90
N ALA A 157 77.51 6.72 -23.87
CA ALA A 157 78.75 7.46 -23.68
C ALA A 157 79.95 6.51 -23.52
N LEU A 158 79.79 5.44 -22.72
CA LEU A 158 80.82 4.42 -22.54
C LEU A 158 81.12 3.66 -23.85
N ASP A 159 80.12 3.34 -24.67
CA ASP A 159 80.35 2.70 -25.97
C ASP A 159 81.20 3.59 -26.89
N ILE A 160 80.93 4.91 -26.91
CA ILE A 160 81.71 5.89 -27.67
C ILE A 160 83.15 5.98 -27.14
N GLU A 161 83.33 6.01 -25.81
CA GLU A 161 84.65 5.98 -25.19
C GLU A 161 85.44 4.73 -25.59
N ILE A 162 84.83 3.55 -25.48
CA ILE A 162 85.45 2.26 -25.87
C ILE A 162 85.84 2.27 -27.35
N ALA A 163 84.97 2.73 -28.24
CA ALA A 163 85.27 2.83 -29.68
C ALA A 163 86.46 3.78 -29.94
N THR A 164 86.53 4.89 -29.21
CA THR A 164 87.63 5.85 -29.31
C THR A 164 88.95 5.26 -28.79
N TYR A 165 88.93 4.58 -27.64
CA TYR A 165 90.09 3.88 -27.11
C TYR A 165 90.61 2.81 -28.07
N ARG A 166 89.72 2.01 -28.69
CA ARG A 166 90.10 1.02 -29.71
C ARG A 166 90.83 1.66 -30.89
N LYS A 167 90.28 2.76 -31.43
CA LYS A 167 90.87 3.49 -32.57
C LYS A 167 92.26 4.08 -32.24
N LEU A 168 92.45 4.59 -31.02
CA LEU A 168 93.75 5.09 -30.57
C LEU A 168 94.79 3.96 -30.47
N LEU A 169 94.41 2.79 -29.96
CA LEU A 169 95.28 1.62 -29.85
C LEU A 169 95.68 1.07 -31.22
N GLU A 170 94.76 0.97 -32.18
CA GLU A 170 95.06 0.59 -33.57
C GLU A 170 96.09 1.54 -34.23
N GLY A 171 96.03 2.83 -33.89
CA GLY A 171 96.99 3.84 -34.34
C GLY A 171 98.38 3.75 -33.68
N GLU A 172 98.48 3.23 -32.45
CA GLU A 172 99.77 2.94 -31.79
C GLU A 172 100.42 1.68 -32.36
N GLU A 173 99.64 0.61 -32.54
CA GLU A 173 100.13 -0.66 -33.10
C GLU A 173 100.69 -0.47 -34.52
N SER A 174 100.05 0.38 -35.33
CA SER A 174 100.53 0.74 -36.67
C SER A 174 101.89 1.46 -36.67
N ARG A 175 102.23 2.19 -35.60
CA ARG A 175 103.54 2.87 -35.46
C ARG A 175 104.62 1.96 -34.89
N ILE A 176 104.24 0.97 -34.08
CA ILE A 176 105.15 0.01 -33.46
C ILE A 176 105.46 -1.16 -34.42
N ALA A 177 104.52 -1.54 -35.30
CA ALA A 177 104.68 -2.63 -36.27
C ALA A 177 105.48 -2.25 -37.54
N LEU A 178 105.81 -0.97 -37.72
CA LEU A 178 106.75 -0.51 -38.75
C LEU A 178 108.11 -0.26 -38.09
N PRO A 179 109.23 -0.78 -38.63
CA PRO A 179 110.53 -0.24 -38.28
C PRO A 179 110.51 1.24 -38.70
N LEU A 180 110.89 2.17 -37.82
CA LEU A 180 110.90 3.62 -38.09
C LEU A 180 111.25 3.93 -39.55
N PRO A 181 110.46 4.81 -40.21
CA PRO A 181 111.10 5.96 -40.80
C PRO A 181 110.31 7.25 -40.55
N ASN A 182 111.05 8.35 -40.67
CA ASN A 182 110.68 9.75 -40.50
C ASN A 182 109.22 10.18 -40.79
N PHE A 183 108.80 11.18 -40.00
CA PHE A 183 107.69 12.11 -40.20
C PHE A 183 107.43 12.46 -41.67
N SER A 184 106.17 12.35 -42.12
CA SER A 184 105.47 13.37 -42.93
C SER A 184 103.99 13.02 -43.17
N SER A 185 103.17 14.07 -43.07
CA SER A 185 101.82 14.26 -43.63
C SER A 185 100.60 13.63 -42.94
N LEU A 186 99.89 14.53 -42.24
CA LEU A 186 98.47 14.47 -41.94
C LEU A 186 97.65 14.40 -43.25
N ASN A 187 96.59 13.59 -43.28
CA ASN A 187 95.41 13.88 -44.08
C ASN A 187 94.14 13.34 -43.41
N LEU A 188 93.33 14.31 -43.00
CA LEU A 188 91.95 14.24 -42.54
C LEU A 188 91.05 13.72 -43.66
N ARG A 189 90.21 12.72 -43.37
CA ARG A 189 89.06 12.40 -44.21
C ARG A 189 87.87 12.01 -43.36
N GLU A 190 87.00 12.99 -43.19
CA GLU A 190 85.62 12.86 -42.73
C GLU A 190 84.86 11.89 -43.63
N THR A 191 84.06 11.00 -43.03
CA THR A 191 82.91 10.40 -43.70
C THR A 191 81.69 10.55 -42.82
N ASN A 192 80.69 11.14 -43.46
CA ASN A 192 79.46 11.73 -42.96
C ASN A 192 78.50 10.70 -42.37
N LEU A 193 77.66 11.20 -41.45
CA LEU A 193 76.41 10.59 -41.01
C LEU A 193 75.52 10.26 -42.21
N ASP A 194 74.91 9.08 -42.22
CA ASP A 194 73.64 8.87 -42.91
C ASP A 194 72.57 8.53 -41.88
N SER A 195 71.66 9.48 -41.72
CA SER A 195 70.42 9.41 -40.96
C SER A 195 69.41 8.48 -41.63
N LEU A 196 69.00 7.41 -40.96
CA LEU A 196 67.75 6.73 -41.31
C LEU A 196 66.56 7.51 -40.75
N PRO A 197 65.47 7.72 -41.51
CA PRO A 197 64.28 8.38 -41.02
C PRO A 197 63.49 7.45 -40.09
N LEU A 198 63.18 7.96 -38.91
CA LEU A 198 62.16 7.44 -38.00
C LEU A 198 60.81 7.47 -38.72
N VAL A 199 60.28 6.30 -39.09
CA VAL A 199 58.90 6.18 -39.58
C VAL A 199 58.00 6.04 -38.36
N ASP A 200 57.42 7.15 -37.93
CA ASP A 200 56.36 7.14 -36.93
C ASP A 200 55.07 6.61 -37.60
N THR A 201 54.81 5.32 -37.44
CA THR A 201 53.52 4.73 -37.81
C THR A 201 52.53 4.99 -36.68
N HIS A 202 51.94 6.18 -36.64
CA HIS A 202 50.73 6.41 -35.84
C HIS A 202 49.56 5.66 -36.49
N SER A 203 49.36 4.41 -36.05
CA SER A 203 48.14 3.67 -36.36
C SER A 203 46.97 4.34 -35.62
N LYS A 204 46.16 5.12 -36.34
CA LYS A 204 44.92 5.71 -35.81
C LYS A 204 44.00 4.57 -35.36
N ARG A 205 43.81 4.40 -34.05
CA ARG A 205 42.79 3.48 -33.52
C ARG A 205 41.50 4.24 -33.35
N THR A 206 40.49 3.86 -34.12
CA THR A 206 39.11 4.24 -33.89
C THR A 206 38.53 3.41 -32.74
N LEU A 207 37.90 4.06 -31.77
CA LEU A 207 37.21 3.39 -30.67
C LEU A 207 35.70 3.32 -30.96
N LEU A 208 35.13 2.11 -30.83
CA LEU A 208 33.68 1.88 -30.89
C LEU A 208 33.17 1.60 -29.48
N ILE A 209 32.42 2.55 -28.93
CA ILE A 209 31.82 2.40 -27.61
C ILE A 209 30.43 1.81 -27.79
N LYS A 210 30.23 0.62 -27.20
CA LYS A 210 28.94 -0.05 -27.10
C LYS A 210 28.40 0.11 -25.69
N THR A 211 27.27 0.80 -25.56
CA THR A 211 26.53 0.88 -24.30
C THR A 211 25.37 -0.11 -24.36
N VAL A 212 25.35 -1.05 -23.42
CA VAL A 212 24.32 -2.08 -23.30
C VAL A 212 23.59 -1.87 -21.98
N GLU A 213 22.29 -1.59 -22.06
CA GLU A 213 21.43 -1.48 -20.89
C GLU A 213 20.72 -2.83 -20.66
N THR A 214 20.90 -3.41 -19.47
CA THR A 214 20.28 -4.68 -19.08
C THR A 214 19.33 -4.48 -17.90
N ARG A 215 18.16 -5.12 -17.97
CA ARG A 215 17.20 -5.22 -16.86
C ARG A 215 16.79 -6.69 -16.71
N ASP A 216 16.87 -7.22 -15.50
CA ASP A 216 16.56 -8.61 -15.17
C ASP A 216 17.30 -9.65 -16.05
N GLY A 217 18.54 -9.32 -16.45
CA GLY A 217 19.38 -10.20 -17.27
C GLY A 217 19.06 -10.20 -18.78
N GLN A 218 18.07 -9.43 -19.23
CA GLN A 218 17.80 -9.19 -20.66
C GLN A 218 18.31 -7.83 -21.11
N VAL A 219 18.91 -7.79 -22.31
CA VAL A 219 19.35 -6.55 -22.97
C VAL A 219 18.11 -5.83 -23.49
N ILE A 220 17.86 -4.63 -22.96
CA ILE A 220 16.69 -3.81 -23.30
C ILE A 220 17.02 -2.67 -24.26
N ASN A 221 18.30 -2.28 -24.37
CA ASN A 221 18.75 -1.26 -25.31
C ASN A 221 20.25 -1.44 -25.64
N GLU A 222 20.61 -1.32 -26.92
CA GLU A 222 22.00 -1.32 -27.40
C GLU A 222 22.21 -0.11 -28.31
N THR A 223 23.11 0.79 -27.92
CA THR A 223 23.52 1.94 -28.74
C THR A 223 25.03 1.90 -28.96
N SER A 224 25.44 2.05 -30.22
CA SER A 224 26.85 2.11 -30.62
C SER A 224 27.19 3.51 -31.11
N GLN A 225 28.20 4.15 -30.53
CA GLN A 225 28.65 5.48 -30.94
C GLN A 225 30.12 5.42 -31.37
N HIS A 226 30.41 6.03 -32.53
CA HIS A 226 31.75 6.13 -33.09
C HIS A 226 32.45 7.36 -32.50
N HIS A 227 33.61 7.17 -31.89
CA HIS A 227 34.43 8.30 -31.44
C HIS A 227 35.71 8.32 -32.27
N ASP A 228 35.85 9.37 -33.08
CA ASP A 228 37.08 9.68 -33.78
C ASP A 228 37.83 10.69 -32.90
N ASP A 229 38.88 10.24 -32.21
CA ASP A 229 39.78 11.12 -31.47
C ASP A 229 40.41 12.12 -32.46
N LEU A 230 39.98 13.39 -32.39
CA LEU A 230 40.75 14.52 -32.89
C LEU A 230 41.65 14.95 -31.73
N GLU A 231 42.97 14.81 -31.96
CA GLU A 231 44.10 15.14 -31.07
C GLU A 231 43.86 16.21 -30.00
#